data_AF-A0A627A6R1-F1
#
_entry.id   AF-A0A627A6R1-F1
#
_cell.length_a   1.000
_cell.length_b   1.000
_cell.length_c   1.000
_cell.angle_alpha   90.00
_cell.angle_beta   90.00
_cell.angle_gamma   90.00
#
_symmetry.space_group_name_H-M   'P 1'
#
loop_
_entity.id
_entity.type
_entity.pdbx_description
1 polymer ?
#
loop_
_entity_poly.entity_id
_entity_poly.type
_entity_poly.pdbx_seq_one_letter_code
_entity_poly.pdbx_strand_id
1 'polypeptide(L)' 'MPTHLVWFRRDLRLQDNLALAAACRDASARVLALYISIPAQWQAHDMAPRQAAFISAQLNALQTALAEKGIPLLFH' A
#
# COMPACT_ATOMS: atom_id res chain seq x y z
N MET A 1 18.40 -6.70 12.18
CA MET A 1 17.90 -5.94 11.01
C MET A 1 16.47 -5.51 11.33
N PRO A 2 16.22 -4.23 11.64
CA PRO A 2 14.87 -3.75 11.97
C PRO A 2 13.94 -3.86 10.76
N THR A 3 12.63 -3.98 11.00
CA THR A 3 11.62 -4.01 9.93
C THR A 3 10.72 -2.79 10.05
N HIS A 4 10.66 -1.98 9.00
CA HIS A 4 9.72 -0.88 8.89
C HIS A 4 8.49 -1.32 8.10
N LEU A 5 7.31 -1.14 8.68
CA LEU A 5 6.04 -1.45 8.04
C LEU A 5 5.35 -0.15 7.61
N VAL A 6 5.06 -0.02 6.32
CA VAL A 6 4.31 1.10 5.76
C VAL A 6 2.90 0.62 5.44
N TRP A 7 1.92 1.08 6.22
CA TRP A 7 0.52 0.72 6.02
C TRP A 7 -0.20 1.72 5.11
N PHE A 8 -0.44 1.29 3.88
CA PHE A 8 -1.24 1.99 2.89
C PHE A 8 -2.73 1.77 3.18
N ARG A 9 -3.49 2.88 3.26
CA ARG A 9 -4.94 2.84 3.55
C ARG A 9 -5.76 3.52 2.46
N ARG A 10 -5.57 4.83 2.29
CA ARG A 10 -6.23 5.63 1.24
C ARG A 10 -5.23 6.19 0.25
N ASP A 11 -4.05 6.54 0.74
CA ASP A 11 -2.99 7.14 -0.06
C ASP A 11 -2.13 6.08 -0.76
N LEU A 12 -2.60 5.56 -1.90
CA LEU A 12 -1.94 4.49 -2.67
C LEU A 12 -0.88 5.03 -3.65
N ARG A 13 -0.03 5.96 -3.19
CA ARG A 13 1.01 6.57 -4.04
C ARG A 13 2.42 6.26 -3.56
N LEU A 14 3.33 6.12 -4.52
CA LEU A 14 4.76 5.95 -4.30
C LEU A 14 5.45 7.30 -4.10
N GLN A 15 5.22 8.25 -5.01
CA GLN A 15 5.85 9.57 -4.96
C GLN A 15 5.23 10.44 -3.88
N ASP A 16 6.03 11.33 -3.29
CA ASP A 16 5.56 12.29 -2.28
C ASP A 16 4.87 11.62 -1.07
N ASN A 17 5.33 10.42 -0.70
CA ASN A 17 4.84 9.70 0.47
C ASN A 17 5.87 9.79 1.60
N LEU A 18 5.67 10.74 2.53
CA LEU A 18 6.59 10.98 3.64
C LEU A 18 6.78 9.75 4.55
N ALA A 19 5.75 8.93 4.74
CA ALA A 19 5.83 7.72 5.56
C ALA A 19 6.73 6.66 4.89
N LEU A 20 6.55 6.44 3.59
CA LEU A 20 7.41 5.54 2.81
C LEU A 20 8.85 6.05 2.76
N ALA A 21 9.02 7.35 2.46
CA ALA A 21 10.35 7.97 2.44
C ALA A 21 11.05 7.81 3.79
N ALA A 22 10.33 8.01 4.91
CA ALA A 22 10.86 7.81 6.24
C ALA A 22 11.28 6.36 6.52
N ALA A 23 10.46 5.39 6.12
CA ALA A 23 10.77 3.97 6.27
C ALA A 23 12.03 3.56 5.48
N CYS A 24 12.28 4.19 4.33
CA CYS A 24 13.44 3.91 3.48
C CYS A 24 14.73 4.66 3.90
N ARG A 25 14.70 5.56 4.89
CA ARG A 25 15.89 6.34 5.30
C ARG A 25 16.98 5.50 5.97
N ASP A 26 16.60 4.42 6.65
CA ASP A 26 17.54 3.50 7.29
C ASP A 26 17.93 2.39 6.30
N ALA A 27 19.18 2.44 5.81
CA ALA A 27 19.70 1.45 4.88
C ALA A 27 19.84 0.04 5.48
N SER A 28 19.84 -0.08 6.81
CA SER A 28 19.89 -1.36 7.52
C SER A 28 18.50 -1.95 7.78
N ALA A 29 17.42 -1.22 7.50
CA ALA A 29 16.06 -1.68 7.73
C ALA A 29 15.49 -2.44 6.53
N ARG A 30 14.72 -3.50 6.80
CA ARG A 30 13.84 -4.11 5.81
C ARG A 30 12.54 -3.33 5.75
N VAL A 31 12.13 -2.88 4.56
CA VAL A 31 10.83 -2.20 4.39
C VAL A 31 9.81 -3.18 3.85
N LEU A 32 8.62 -3.20 4.46
CA LEU A 32 7.44 -3.93 4.01
C LEU A 32 6.30 -2.96 3.80
N ALA A 33 5.57 -3.09 2.70
CA ALA A 33 4.32 -2.39 2.49
C ALA A 33 3.14 -3.31 2.83
N LEU A 34 2.09 -2.74 3.41
CA LEU A 34 0.87 -3.45 3.79
C LEU A 34 -0.35 -2.69 3.29
N TYR A 35 -1.32 -3.42 2.76
CA TYR A 35 -2.68 -2.97 2.55
C TYR A 35 -3.66 -4.00 3.13
N ILE A 36 -4.73 -3.53 3.77
CA ILE A 36 -5.78 -4.41 4.30
C ILE A 36 -7.10 -3.90 3.74
N SER A 37 -7.76 -4.76 2.94
CA SER A 37 -9.08 -4.47 2.42
C SER A 37 -10.15 -4.62 3.53
N ILE A 38 -11.22 -3.85 3.43
CA ILE A 38 -12.37 -3.88 4.35
C ILE A 38 -13.67 -4.06 3.57
N PRO A 39 -13.80 -5.15 2.77
CA PRO A 39 -14.90 -5.32 1.81
C PRO A 39 -16.28 -5.34 2.48
N ALA A 40 -16.40 -5.95 3.67
CA ALA A 40 -17.65 -5.95 4.43
C ALA A 40 -18.10 -4.53 4.82
N GLN A 41 -17.15 -3.66 5.18
CA GLN A 41 -17.44 -2.26 5.47
C GLN A 41 -17.80 -1.49 4.20
N TRP A 42 -17.08 -1.69 3.10
CA TRP A 42 -17.42 -1.07 1.81
C TRP A 42 -18.84 -1.40 1.37
N GLN A 43 -19.25 -2.66 1.54
CA GLN A 43 -20.62 -3.09 1.27
C GLN A 43 -21.64 -2.43 2.20
N ALA A 44 -21.36 -2.35 3.51
CA ALA A 44 -22.25 -1.70 4.48
C ALA A 44 -22.42 -0.19 4.27
N HIS A 45 -21.50 0.45 3.53
CA HIS A 45 -21.55 1.87 3.18
C HIS A 45 -21.87 2.12 1.70
N ASP A 46 -22.46 1.14 1.02
CA ASP A 46 -22.91 1.25 -0.38
C ASP A 46 -21.81 1.73 -1.35
N MET A 47 -20.58 1.29 -1.13
CA MET A 47 -19.47 1.63 -2.03
C MET A 47 -19.77 1.14 -3.45
N ALA A 48 -19.66 2.05 -4.42
CA ALA A 48 -19.87 1.71 -5.82
C ALA A 48 -18.86 0.66 -6.30
N PRO A 49 -19.29 -0.37 -7.07
CA PRO A 49 -18.38 -1.38 -7.62
C PRO A 49 -17.22 -0.79 -8.44
N ARG A 50 -17.46 0.32 -9.15
CA ARG A 50 -16.42 1.05 -9.90
C ARG A 50 -15.33 1.62 -8.99
N GLN A 51 -15.68 2.05 -7.78
CA GLN A 51 -14.70 2.54 -6.81
C GLN A 51 -13.83 1.40 -6.27
N ALA A 52 -14.42 0.25 -5.95
CA ALA A 52 -13.67 -0.94 -5.54
C ALA A 52 -12.72 -1.41 -6.66
N ALA A 53 -13.19 -1.43 -7.91
CA ALA A 53 -12.37 -1.76 -9.07
C ALA A 53 -11.19 -0.77 -9.25
N PHE A 54 -11.44 0.53 -9.04
CA PHE A 54 -10.39 1.55 -9.11
C PHE A 54 -9.33 1.36 -8.02
N ILE A 55 -9.73 1.05 -6.77
CA ILE A 55 -8.78 0.74 -5.68
C ILE A 55 -7.93 -0.48 -6.05
N SER A 56 -8.53 -1.54 -6.59
CA SER A 56 -7.81 -2.74 -7.03
C SER A 56 -6.77 -2.40 -8.12
N ALA A 57 -7.15 -1.61 -9.12
CA ALA A 57 -6.21 -1.17 -10.17
C ALA A 57 -5.04 -0.35 -9.60
N GLN A 58 -5.31 0.57 -8.67
CA GLN A 58 -4.29 1.37 -8.00
C GLN A 58 -3.35 0.52 -7.14
N LEU A 59 -3.88 -0.50 -6.44
CA LEU A 59 -3.06 -1.43 -5.65
C LEU A 59 -2.11 -2.25 -6.53
N ASN A 60 -2.58 -2.72 -7.68
CA ASN A 60 -1.74 -3.45 -8.63
C ASN A 60 -0.61 -2.56 -9.16
N ALA A 61 -0.92 -1.33 -9.55
CA ALA A 61 0.08 -0.37 -9.99
C ALA A 61 1.11 -0.05 -8.88
N LEU A 62 0.65 0.13 -7.64
CA LEU A 62 1.50 0.37 -6.48
C LEU A 62 2.40 -0.85 -6.18
N GLN A 63 1.87 -2.07 -6.28
CA GLN A 63 2.64 -3.31 -6.10
C GLN A 63 3.79 -3.39 -7.10
N THR A 64 3.53 -3.17 -8.38
CA THR A 64 4.56 -3.18 -9.43
C THR A 64 5.63 -2.12 -9.14
N ALA A 65 5.22 -0.89 -8.83
CA ALA A 65 6.15 0.20 -8.57
C ALA A 65 7.00 -0.01 -7.31
N LEU A 66 6.45 -0.63 -6.25
CA LEU A 66 7.19 -1.01 -5.05
C LEU A 66 8.15 -2.18 -5.31
N ALA A 67 7.75 -3.15 -6.13
CA ALA A 67 8.58 -4.30 -6.50
C ALA A 67 9.84 -3.86 -7.26
N GLU A 68 9.74 -2.85 -8.14
CA GLU A 68 10.90 -2.23 -8.80
C GLU A 68 11.90 -1.59 -7.81
N LYS A 69 11.47 -1.29 -6.59
CA LYS A 69 12.33 -0.80 -5.49
C LYS A 69 12.71 -1.90 -4.49
N GLY A 70 12.37 -3.15 -4.76
CA GLY A 70 12.63 -4.28 -3.87
C GLY A 70 11.75 -4.29 -2.60
N ILE A 71 10.65 -3.54 -2.58
CA ILE A 71 9.72 -3.46 -1.45
C ILE A 71 8.51 -4.34 -1.76
N PRO A 72 8.27 -5.43 -1.02
CA PRO A 72 7.07 -6.24 -1.22
C PRO A 72 5.83 -5.53 -0.65
N LEU A 73 4.72 -5.58 -1.40
CA LEU A 73 3.39 -5.21 -0.91
C LEU A 73 2.62 -6.46 -0.48
N LEU A 74 2.33 -6.55 0.81
CA LEU A 74 1.43 -7.54 1.39
C LEU A 74 0.01 -6.97 1.30
N PHE A 75 -0.92 -7.66 0.65
CA PHE A 75 -2.32 -7.27 0.62
C PHE A 75 -3.23 -8.46 0.95
N HIS A 76 -4.30 -8.18 1.71
CA HIS A 76 -5.35 -9.14 2.06
C HIS A 76 -6.73 -8.51 1.83
#